data_AF-W2IR21-F1
#
_entry.id   AF-W2IR21-F1
#
_cell.length_a   1.000
_cell.length_b   1.000
_cell.length_c   1.000
_cell.angle_alpha   90.00
_cell.angle_beta   90.00
_cell.angle_gamma   90.00
#
_symmetry.space_group_name_H-M   'P 1'
#
loop_
_entity.id
_entity.type
_entity.pdbx_description
1 polymer ?
#
loop_
_entity_poly.entity_id
_entity_poly.type
_entity_poly.pdbx_seq_one_letter_code
_entity_poly.pdbx_strand_id
1 'polypeptide(L)'
;MDLSLQPVPNHCAEKYGGSFESRFRFLHEIVKAGVPGRSHICHLTVSSVAWQQGQRRKFMHAFERQSQNRLGYLAMLDEFGFVFSTEGRTLIVFDANKAFKGNVIVNNSYTCDTDKGVVRSGAVDFVGFDRLFMSNTALAEHFQND
;
A
#
# COMPACT_ATOMS: atom_id res chain seq x y z
N MET A 1 1.99 -1.54 8.69
CA MET A 1 1.83 -2.93 9.17
C MET A 1 1.67 -3.84 7.95
N ASP A 2 2.76 -4.45 7.49
CA ASP A 2 2.75 -5.42 6.38
C ASP A 2 2.87 -6.88 6.89
N LEU A 3 3.62 -7.07 7.99
CA LEU A 3 3.93 -8.37 8.59
C LEU A 3 2.68 -9.19 8.99
N SER A 4 1.56 -8.54 9.33
CA SER A 4 0.36 -9.24 9.79
C SER A 4 -0.41 -9.93 8.65
N LEU A 5 -0.15 -9.65 7.38
CA LEU A 5 -0.84 -10.28 6.25
C LEU A 5 -0.02 -11.40 5.59
N GLN A 6 1.28 -11.45 5.85
CA GLN A 6 2.20 -12.44 5.29
C GLN A 6 1.93 -13.85 5.85
N PRO A 7 2.21 -14.91 5.06
CA PRO A 7 2.04 -16.31 5.50
C PRO A 7 3.14 -16.82 6.44
N VAL A 8 4.07 -15.97 6.89
CA VAL A 8 5.08 -16.34 7.89
C VAL A 8 4.36 -16.82 9.15
N PRO A 9 4.82 -17.91 9.83
CA PRO A 9 4.13 -18.46 10.98
C PRO A 9 4.03 -17.42 12.11
N ASN A 10 2.90 -16.75 12.16
CA ASN A 10 2.55 -15.86 13.25
C ASN A 10 2.09 -16.76 14.39
N HIS A 11 2.96 -17.05 15.36
CA HIS A 11 2.64 -17.86 16.54
C HIS A 11 1.67 -17.16 17.50
N CYS A 12 1.22 -15.95 17.17
CA CYS A 12 0.20 -15.23 17.90
C CYS A 12 -1.19 -15.87 17.68
N ALA A 13 -1.58 -16.73 18.64
CA ALA A 13 -2.93 -17.19 19.00
C ALA A 13 -3.91 -17.55 17.86
N GLU A 14 -4.62 -18.67 17.99
CA GLU A 14 -5.66 -19.17 17.05
C GLU A 14 -6.60 -18.09 16.49
N LYS A 15 -6.84 -17.00 17.24
CA LYS A 15 -7.66 -15.87 16.85
C LYS A 15 -7.08 -14.97 15.74
N TYR A 16 -5.77 -14.87 15.51
CA TYR A 16 -5.24 -13.95 14.48
C TYR A 16 -4.24 -14.61 13.51
N GLY A 17 -3.89 -15.88 13.75
CA GLY A 17 -3.08 -16.69 12.86
C GLY A 17 -3.88 -17.46 11.80
N GLY A 18 -3.16 -18.16 10.90
CA GLY A 18 -3.75 -19.13 9.97
C GLY A 18 -4.27 -18.52 8.65
N SER A 19 -5.55 -18.19 8.57
CA SER A 19 -6.18 -17.70 7.34
C SER A 19 -5.90 -16.21 7.07
N PHE A 20 -6.10 -15.77 5.83
CA PHE A 20 -6.01 -14.36 5.45
C PHE A 20 -7.03 -13.51 6.24
N GLU A 21 -8.23 -14.02 6.44
CA GLU A 21 -9.33 -13.35 7.12
C GLU A 21 -9.00 -13.12 8.61
N SER A 22 -8.40 -14.10 9.28
CA SER A 22 -7.95 -13.97 10.67
C SER A 22 -6.84 -12.92 10.82
N ARG A 23 -5.90 -12.91 9.87
CA ARG A 23 -4.82 -11.93 9.77
C ARG A 23 -5.33 -10.52 9.45
N PHE A 24 -6.27 -10.40 8.52
CA PHE A 24 -6.92 -9.14 8.18
C PHE A 24 -7.77 -8.59 9.33
N ARG A 25 -8.43 -9.46 10.12
CA ARG A 25 -9.19 -9.07 11.31
C ARG A 25 -8.31 -8.31 12.30
N PHE A 26 -7.09 -8.79 12.56
CA PHE A 26 -6.13 -8.09 13.43
C PHE A 26 -5.88 -6.65 12.96
N LEU A 27 -5.53 -6.50 11.67
CA LEU A 27 -5.31 -5.19 11.06
C LEU A 27 -6.57 -4.30 11.16
N HIS A 28 -7.74 -4.85 10.84
CA HIS A 28 -9.00 -4.11 10.85
C HIS A 28 -9.40 -3.65 12.25
N GLU A 29 -9.18 -4.47 13.28
CA GLU A 29 -9.43 -4.10 14.67
C GLU A 29 -8.48 -2.98 15.14
N ILE A 30 -7.19 -3.04 14.78
CA ILE A 30 -6.22 -1.97 15.10
C ILE A 30 -6.60 -0.66 14.43
N VAL A 31 -6.95 -0.70 13.13
CA VAL A 31 -7.41 0.48 12.41
C VAL A 31 -8.63 1.07 13.11
N LYS A 32 -9.63 0.25 13.46
CA LYS A 32 -10.82 0.72 14.18
C LYS A 32 -10.51 1.32 15.55
N ALA A 33 -9.60 0.71 16.30
CA ALA A 33 -9.20 1.19 17.63
C ALA A 33 -8.38 2.48 17.56
N GLY A 34 -7.58 2.69 16.50
CA GLY A 34 -6.74 3.87 16.31
C GLY A 34 -7.43 5.08 15.66
N VAL A 35 -8.63 4.90 15.10
CA VAL A 35 -9.38 5.96 14.39
C VAL A 35 -10.29 6.88 15.23
N PRO A 36 -10.55 6.73 16.56
CA PRO A 36 -11.45 7.65 17.26
C PRO A 36 -10.83 9.05 17.34
N GLY A 37 -11.42 10.00 16.60
CA GLY A 37 -11.11 11.43 16.65
C GLY A 37 -9.99 11.94 15.72
N ARG A 38 -9.26 11.07 15.02
CA ARG A 38 -8.14 11.47 14.13
C ARG A 38 -8.14 10.65 12.84
N SER A 39 -9.08 10.94 11.94
CA SER A 39 -9.26 10.33 10.62
C SER A 39 -8.10 10.54 9.63
N HIS A 40 -6.97 11.09 10.06
CA HIS A 40 -5.90 11.56 9.18
C HIS A 40 -4.57 10.82 9.37
N ILE A 41 -4.45 9.96 10.40
CA ILE A 41 -3.13 9.47 10.85
C ILE A 41 -2.89 8.00 10.52
N CYS A 42 -3.94 7.23 10.25
CA CYS A 42 -3.77 5.80 10.03
C CYS A 42 -3.34 5.54 8.58
N HIS A 43 -2.06 5.14 8.44
CA HIS A 43 -1.42 4.75 7.20
C HIS A 43 -1.32 3.22 7.15
N LEU A 44 -1.86 2.62 6.08
CA LEU A 44 -1.64 1.22 5.74
C LEU A 44 -0.58 1.10 4.65
N THR A 45 0.46 0.32 4.90
CA THR A 45 1.50 0.01 3.91
C THR A 45 1.30 -1.41 3.39
N VAL A 46 1.19 -1.57 2.08
CA VAL A 46 1.15 -2.89 1.42
C VAL A 46 2.26 -2.98 0.40
N SER A 47 3.01 -4.08 0.40
CA SER A 47 4.01 -4.38 -0.62
C SER A 47 3.45 -5.32 -1.70
N SER A 48 3.83 -5.08 -2.95
CA SER A 48 3.56 -5.94 -4.10
C SER A 48 4.55 -7.13 -4.23
N VAL A 49 5.36 -7.43 -3.22
CA VAL A 49 6.38 -8.51 -3.23
C VAL A 49 5.88 -9.85 -3.80
N ALA A 50 6.82 -10.61 -4.35
CA ALA A 50 6.64 -11.94 -4.97
C ALA A 50 5.86 -12.97 -4.13
N TRP A 51 5.86 -12.83 -2.81
CA TRP A 51 5.15 -13.74 -1.90
C TRP A 51 3.65 -13.43 -1.77
N GLN A 52 3.19 -12.30 -2.30
CA GLN A 52 1.77 -11.90 -2.34
C GLN A 52 1.12 -12.21 -3.70
N GLN A 53 1.85 -12.89 -4.60
CA GLN A 53 1.36 -13.29 -5.92
C GLN A 53 0.18 -14.26 -5.78
N GLY A 54 -0.78 -14.16 -6.71
CA GLY A 54 -2.05 -14.88 -6.62
C GLY A 54 -3.02 -14.38 -5.53
N GLN A 55 -2.62 -13.46 -4.65
CA GLN A 55 -3.48 -12.92 -3.58
C GLN A 55 -4.15 -11.59 -3.93
N ARG A 56 -4.03 -11.12 -5.19
CA ARG A 56 -4.61 -9.84 -5.67
C ARG A 56 -6.04 -9.61 -5.20
N ARG A 57 -6.93 -10.61 -5.37
CA ARG A 57 -8.34 -10.52 -4.95
C ARG A 57 -8.49 -10.28 -3.45
N LYS A 58 -7.65 -10.91 -2.62
CA LYS A 58 -7.70 -10.76 -1.15
C LYS A 58 -7.27 -9.36 -0.72
N PHE A 59 -6.22 -8.81 -1.35
CA PHE A 59 -5.80 -7.43 -1.11
C PHE A 59 -6.82 -6.41 -1.58
N MET A 60 -7.42 -6.59 -2.76
CA MET A 60 -8.50 -5.71 -3.22
C MET A 60 -9.66 -5.71 -2.21
N HIS A 61 -10.08 -6.89 -1.72
CA HIS A 61 -11.11 -6.97 -0.70
C HIS A 61 -10.68 -6.26 0.61
N ALA A 62 -9.42 -6.41 1.02
CA ALA A 62 -8.89 -5.72 2.18
C ALA A 62 -8.93 -4.19 2.00
N PHE A 63 -8.55 -3.66 0.84
CA PHE A 63 -8.62 -2.23 0.52
C PHE A 63 -10.05 -1.70 0.55
N GLU A 64 -10.99 -2.41 -0.06
CA GLU A 64 -12.41 -2.06 0.00
C GLU A 64 -12.92 -1.99 1.45
N ARG A 65 -12.56 -2.99 2.27
CA ARG A 65 -12.97 -3.04 3.69
C ARG A 65 -12.32 -1.94 4.51
N GLN A 66 -11.08 -1.59 4.23
CA GLN A 66 -10.37 -0.49 4.89
C GLN A 66 -10.85 0.88 4.41
N SER A 67 -11.37 0.99 3.18
CA SER A 67 -11.97 2.24 2.68
C SER A 67 -13.24 2.67 3.45
N GLN A 68 -13.87 1.73 4.15
CA GLN A 68 -14.99 2.02 5.05
C GLN A 68 -14.54 2.72 6.33
N ASN A 69 -13.25 2.62 6.67
CA ASN A 69 -12.64 3.36 7.76
C ASN A 69 -12.24 4.75 7.24
N ARG A 70 -12.36 5.79 8.07
CA ARG A 70 -11.92 7.16 7.74
C ARG A 70 -10.40 7.26 7.83
N LEU A 71 -9.71 6.61 6.90
CA LEU A 71 -8.26 6.62 6.75
C LEU A 71 -7.83 7.85 5.96
N GLY A 72 -6.66 8.40 6.28
CA GLY A 72 -6.10 9.55 5.57
C GLY A 72 -5.57 9.17 4.19
N TYR A 73 -4.78 8.10 4.12
CA TYR A 73 -4.25 7.55 2.87
C TYR A 73 -3.82 6.09 3.01
N LEU A 74 -3.74 5.40 1.87
CA LEU A 74 -3.11 4.09 1.71
C LEU A 74 -1.76 4.31 1.01
N ALA A 75 -0.65 3.79 1.54
CA ALA A 75 0.58 3.75 0.77
C ALA A 75 0.89 2.35 0.27
N MET A 76 1.29 2.26 -0.98
CA MET A 76 1.68 1.01 -1.61
C MET A 76 3.15 1.09 -2.00
N LEU A 77 3.92 0.08 -1.59
CA LEU A 77 5.27 -0.13 -2.09
C LEU A 77 5.14 -0.87 -3.41
N ASP A 78 5.29 -0.14 -4.51
CA ASP A 78 5.21 -0.70 -5.86
C ASP A 78 6.59 -1.17 -6.27
N GLU A 79 6.79 -2.48 -6.33
CA GLU A 79 8.03 -3.13 -6.74
C GLU A 79 8.04 -3.44 -8.25
N PHE A 80 7.42 -2.57 -9.05
CA PHE A 80 7.40 -2.63 -10.51
C PHE A 80 8.81 -2.88 -11.08
N GLY A 81 8.98 -3.98 -11.82
CA GLY A 81 10.24 -4.37 -12.47
C GLY A 81 11.10 -5.41 -11.74
N PHE A 82 10.84 -5.68 -10.46
CA PHE A 82 11.60 -6.69 -9.68
C PHE A 82 10.85 -8.02 -9.49
N VAL A 83 9.54 -8.03 -9.70
CA VAL A 83 8.68 -9.17 -9.38
C VAL A 83 7.74 -9.47 -10.54
N PHE A 84 7.96 -10.62 -11.18
CA PHE A 84 7.07 -11.18 -12.19
C PHE A 84 6.40 -12.43 -11.62
N SER A 85 5.07 -12.51 -11.75
CA SER A 85 4.31 -13.68 -11.34
C SER A 85 4.13 -14.67 -12.48
N THR A 86 4.32 -15.95 -12.20
CA THR A 86 3.83 -17.05 -13.04
C THR A 86 2.39 -17.46 -12.67
N GLU A 87 1.90 -17.03 -11.50
CA GLU A 87 0.60 -17.37 -10.93
C GLU A 87 -0.31 -16.13 -10.86
N GLY A 88 -0.91 -15.79 -12.01
CA GLY A 88 -1.93 -14.75 -12.11
C GLY A 88 -1.41 -13.31 -12.14
N ARG A 89 -2.35 -12.36 -12.23
CA ARG A 89 -2.05 -10.93 -12.37
C ARG A 89 -1.49 -10.36 -11.06
N THR A 90 -0.30 -9.79 -11.12
CA THR A 90 0.34 -9.04 -10.03
C THR A 90 -0.56 -7.90 -9.54
N LEU A 91 -0.61 -7.70 -8.23
CA LEU A 91 -1.24 -6.53 -7.62
C LEU A 91 -0.43 -5.29 -7.99
N ILE A 92 -1.04 -4.34 -8.68
CA ILE A 92 -0.41 -3.06 -9.04
C ILE A 92 -1.08 -1.91 -8.31
N VAL A 93 -0.42 -0.76 -8.22
CA VAL A 93 -0.98 0.38 -7.50
C VAL A 93 -2.33 0.87 -8.02
N PHE A 94 -2.57 0.73 -9.33
CA PHE A 94 -3.85 1.02 -9.93
C PHE A 94 -5.01 0.17 -9.34
N ASP A 95 -4.74 -1.08 -8.95
CA ASP A 95 -5.74 -1.92 -8.30
C ASP A 95 -6.07 -1.41 -6.89
N ALA A 96 -5.06 -0.92 -6.17
CA ALA A 96 -5.24 -0.33 -4.85
C ALA A 96 -6.06 0.97 -4.92
N ASN A 97 -5.75 1.85 -5.87
CA ASN A 97 -6.52 3.08 -6.10
C ASN A 97 -7.98 2.78 -6.48
N LYS A 98 -8.22 1.80 -7.34
CA LYS A 98 -9.61 1.39 -7.67
C LYS A 98 -10.40 0.86 -6.47
N ALA A 99 -9.75 0.16 -5.55
CA ALA A 99 -10.41 -0.50 -4.43
C ALA A 99 -10.55 0.42 -3.19
N PHE A 100 -9.62 1.35 -3.01
CA PHE A 100 -9.56 2.24 -1.85
C PHE A 100 -10.15 3.62 -2.18
N LYS A 101 -11.22 4.01 -1.50
CA LYS A 101 -11.95 5.28 -1.73
C LYS A 101 -11.30 6.52 -1.10
N GLY A 102 -10.05 6.43 -0.67
CA GLY A 102 -9.29 7.55 -0.11
C GLY A 102 -8.01 7.78 -0.92
N ASN A 103 -7.14 8.65 -0.43
CA ASN A 103 -5.91 8.98 -1.15
C ASN A 103 -4.95 7.78 -1.19
N VAL A 104 -4.33 7.54 -2.34
CA VAL A 104 -3.31 6.51 -2.53
C VAL A 104 -1.96 7.14 -2.84
N ILE A 105 -0.96 6.76 -2.04
CA ILE A 105 0.45 7.11 -2.21
C ILE A 105 1.18 5.88 -2.74
N VAL A 106 2.12 6.07 -3.66
CA VAL A 106 2.98 5.00 -4.15
C VAL A 106 4.46 5.28 -3.91
N ASN A 107 5.21 4.27 -3.49
CA ASN A 107 6.61 4.39 -3.12
C ASN A 107 7.48 3.37 -3.89
N ASN A 108 8.81 3.51 -3.75
CA ASN A 108 9.88 2.56 -4.09
C ASN A 108 10.44 2.57 -5.53
N SER A 109 9.62 2.74 -6.58
CA SER A 109 10.09 2.52 -7.98
C SER A 109 9.98 3.73 -8.91
N TYR A 110 9.80 4.95 -8.38
CA TYR A 110 9.53 6.14 -9.20
C TYR A 110 10.71 7.11 -9.26
N THR A 111 10.82 7.75 -10.41
CA THR A 111 11.79 8.81 -10.77
C THR A 111 11.03 10.07 -11.16
N CYS A 112 11.74 11.19 -11.35
CA CYS A 112 11.16 12.45 -11.85
C CYS A 112 10.49 12.34 -13.23
N ASP A 113 10.85 11.33 -14.02
CA ASP A 113 10.25 11.12 -15.35
C ASP A 113 8.94 10.33 -15.26
N THR A 114 8.84 9.44 -14.27
CA THR A 114 7.75 8.46 -14.16
C THR A 114 6.65 8.91 -13.18
N ASP A 115 6.97 9.81 -12.26
CA ASP A 115 6.03 10.31 -11.25
C ASP A 115 4.92 11.19 -11.84
N LYS A 116 5.28 12.17 -12.68
CA LYS A 116 4.33 13.05 -13.39
C LYS A 116 3.39 12.20 -14.24
N GLY A 117 3.90 11.14 -14.87
CA GLY A 117 3.11 10.21 -15.66
C GLY A 117 2.09 9.43 -14.84
N VAL A 118 2.50 8.82 -13.73
CA VAL A 118 1.60 7.99 -12.90
C VAL A 118 0.51 8.84 -12.24
N VAL A 119 0.84 10.04 -11.77
CA VAL A 119 -0.16 10.96 -11.19
C VAL A 119 -1.12 11.48 -12.27
N ARG A 120 -0.61 11.92 -13.43
CA ARG A 120 -1.47 12.41 -14.54
C ARG A 120 -2.39 11.33 -15.10
N SER A 121 -1.98 10.07 -15.06
CA SER A 121 -2.82 8.95 -15.48
C SER A 121 -3.98 8.67 -14.51
N GLY A 122 -3.98 9.28 -13.32
CA GLY A 122 -4.94 9.00 -12.25
C GLY A 122 -4.71 7.65 -11.58
N ALA A 123 -3.54 7.02 -11.78
CA ALA A 123 -3.25 5.73 -11.16
C ALA A 123 -2.99 5.86 -9.66
N VAL A 124 -2.55 7.03 -9.19
CA VAL A 124 -2.28 7.37 -7.77
C VAL A 124 -2.53 8.86 -7.53
N ASP A 125 -2.76 9.23 -6.28
CA ASP A 125 -2.88 10.64 -5.88
C ASP A 125 -1.50 11.25 -5.59
N PHE A 126 -0.59 10.46 -5.02
CA PHE A 126 0.75 10.93 -4.63
C PHE A 126 1.83 9.89 -4.91
N VAL A 127 3.07 10.38 -5.07
CA VAL A 127 4.28 9.56 -5.18
C VAL A 127 5.21 9.91 -4.02
N GLY A 128 5.69 8.90 -3.30
CA GLY A 128 6.64 9.01 -2.20
C GLY A 128 8.07 8.73 -2.66
N PHE A 129 8.98 9.63 -2.31
CA PHE A 129 10.40 9.54 -2.65
C PHE A 129 11.26 9.37 -1.39
N ASP A 130 11.54 8.13 -1.01
CA ASP A 130 12.35 7.87 0.19
C ASP A 130 13.85 8.03 -0.12
N ARG A 131 14.40 7.17 -0.99
CA ARG A 131 15.85 7.15 -1.30
C ARG A 131 16.35 8.44 -1.92
N LEU A 132 15.59 9.03 -2.85
CA LEU A 132 15.96 10.27 -3.52
C LEU A 132 16.00 11.45 -2.54
N PHE A 133 15.11 11.47 -1.54
CA PHE A 133 15.10 12.53 -0.54
C PHE A 133 16.25 12.40 0.46
N MET A 134 16.68 11.16 0.77
CA MET A 134 17.86 10.94 1.62
C MET A 134 19.15 11.48 0.98
N SER A 135 19.28 11.41 -0.35
CA SER A 135 20.45 11.92 -1.07
C SER A 135 20.32 13.38 -1.50
N ASN A 136 19.10 13.93 -1.53
CA ASN A 136 18.83 15.30 -1.94
C ASN A 136 17.68 15.90 -1.12
N THR A 137 18.00 16.71 -0.12
CA THR A 137 17.00 17.37 0.73
C THR A 137 16.20 18.47 0.01
N ALA A 138 16.68 18.96 -1.13
CA ALA A 138 16.01 19.96 -1.99
C ALA A 138 15.28 19.32 -3.19
N LEU A 139 14.98 18.02 -3.12
CA LEU A 139 14.36 17.27 -4.21
C LEU A 139 13.07 17.91 -4.73
N ALA A 140 12.24 18.44 -3.84
CA ALA A 140 10.99 19.10 -4.20
C ALA A 140 11.22 20.37 -5.04
N GLU A 141 12.24 21.15 -4.73
CA GLU A 141 12.60 22.36 -5.48
C GLU A 141 13.19 22.00 -6.84
N HIS A 142 14.00 20.94 -6.92
CA HIS A 142 14.48 20.44 -8.20
C HIS A 142 13.32 20.00 -9.10
N PHE A 143 12.35 19.25 -8.56
CA PHE A 143 11.22 18.75 -9.34
C PHE A 143 10.25 19.85 -9.80
N GLN A 144 10.24 21.00 -9.12
CA GLN A 144 9.46 22.18 -9.52
C GLN A 144 10.13 23.01 -10.61
N ASN A 145 11.47 23.00 -10.66
CA ASN A 145 12.25 23.81 -11.58
C ASN A 145 12.63 23.07 -12.88
N ASP A 146 12.33 21.77 -12.97
CA ASP A 146 12.41 20.91 -14.16
C ASP A 146 11.06 20.77 -14.90
#